data_AF-A0A6L6LAI8-F1
#
_entry.id   AF-A0A6L6LAI8-F1
#
_cell.length_a   1.000
_cell.length_b   1.000
_cell.length_c   1.000
_cell.angle_alpha   90.00
_cell.angle_beta   90.00
_cell.angle_gamma   90.00
#
_symmetry.space_group_name_H-M   'P 1'
#
loop_
_entity.id
_entity.type
_entity.pdbx_description
1 polymer ?
#
loop_
_entity_poly.entity_id
_entity_poly.type
_entity_poly.pdbx_seq_one_letter_code
_entity_poly.pdbx_strand_id
1 'polypeptide(L)' 'AKTTRMSKRGSRVLRYALVNAAWNVVRNNATFKAYYDAKRAEGRSHYNALGHCAGKLVRVIWKMLTDEVEFNLE' A
#
# COMPACT_ATOMS: atom_id res chain seq x y z
N ALA A 1 -15.98 -12.38 7.65
CA ALA A 1 -16.31 -12.88 6.30
C ALA A 1 -15.11 -13.65 5.75
N LYS A 2 -15.29 -14.92 5.32
CA LYS A 2 -14.17 -15.80 4.90
C LYS A 2 -13.58 -15.42 3.53
N THR A 3 -14.36 -14.83 2.64
CA THR A 3 -13.90 -14.20 1.39
C THR A 3 -14.88 -13.10 0.99
N THR A 4 -14.43 -11.83 0.95
CA THR A 4 -15.23 -10.73 0.40
C THR A 4 -14.56 -10.26 -0.88
N ARG A 5 -15.28 -10.34 -2.01
CA ARG A 5 -14.78 -9.87 -3.31
C ARG A 5 -14.51 -8.37 -3.23
N MET A 6 -13.33 -7.95 -3.66
CA MET A 6 -12.95 -6.54 -3.69
C MET A 6 -13.87 -5.74 -4.61
N SER A 7 -14.56 -4.74 -4.05
CA SER A 7 -15.35 -3.80 -4.85
C SER A 7 -14.43 -2.97 -5.75
N LYS A 8 -14.79 -2.85 -7.03
CA LYS A 8 -14.09 -2.00 -8.02
C LYS A 8 -14.77 -0.63 -8.19
N ARG A 9 -15.60 -0.22 -7.23
CA ARG A 9 -16.26 1.08 -7.22
C ARG A 9 -15.25 2.21 -7.01
N GLY A 10 -15.51 3.38 -7.62
CA GLY A 10 -14.61 4.55 -7.59
C GLY A 10 -13.65 4.62 -8.79
N SER A 11 -12.79 5.65 -8.79
CA SER A 11 -11.90 5.97 -9.93
C SER A 11 -10.91 4.84 -10.25
N ARG A 12 -10.98 4.35 -11.49
CA ARG A 12 -10.03 3.35 -12.02
C ARG A 12 -8.62 3.90 -12.10
N VAL A 13 -8.48 5.16 -12.54
CA VAL A 13 -7.18 5.84 -12.69
C VAL A 13 -6.48 5.98 -11.34
N LEU A 14 -7.22 6.42 -10.32
CA LEU A 14 -6.65 6.57 -8.98
C LEU A 14 -6.16 5.24 -8.40
N ARG A 15 -6.94 4.16 -8.52
CA ARG A 15 -6.51 2.84 -8.08
C ARG A 15 -5.23 2.38 -8.77
N TYR A 16 -5.13 2.62 -10.08
CA TYR A 16 -3.94 2.27 -10.85
C TYR A 16 -2.72 3.06 -10.36
N ALA A 17 -2.84 4.38 -10.24
CA ALA A 17 -1.78 5.25 -9.75
C ALA A 17 -1.28 4.85 -8.36
N LEU A 18 -2.20 4.55 -7.43
CA LEU A 18 -1.86 4.13 -6.07
C LEU A 18 -1.10 2.80 -6.03
N VAL A 19 -1.51 1.82 -6.83
CA VAL A 19 -0.82 0.53 -6.91
C VAL A 19 0.57 0.69 -7.52
N ASN A 20 0.71 1.51 -8.56
CA ASN A 20 1.99 1.80 -9.18
C ASN A 20 2.95 2.55 -8.23
N ALA A 21 2.43 3.54 -7.49
CA ALA A 21 3.19 4.23 -6.45
C ALA A 21 3.64 3.27 -5.35
N ALA A 22 2.72 2.42 -4.85
CA ALA A 22 3.04 1.43 -3.84
C ALA A 22 4.14 0.46 -4.28
N TRP A 23 4.17 0.08 -5.56
CA TRP A 23 5.25 -0.77 -6.08
C TRP A 23 6.61 -0.08 -6.04
N ASN A 24 6.68 1.19 -6.43
CA ASN A 24 7.92 1.97 -6.32
C ASN A 24 8.37 2.13 -4.87
N VAL A 25 7.44 2.37 -3.94
CA VAL A 25 7.76 2.46 -2.51
C VAL A 25 8.31 1.13 -1.97
N VAL A 26 7.69 0.00 -2.33
CA VAL A 26 8.16 -1.34 -1.91
C VAL A 26 9.60 -1.62 -2.39
N ARG A 27 10.00 -1.10 -3.55
CA ARG A 27 11.36 -1.29 -4.08
C ARG A 27 12.42 -0.43 -3.41
N ASN A 28 12.04 0.75 -2.92
CA ASN A 28 12.99 1.75 -2.42
C ASN A 28 12.97 1.94 -0.89
N ASN A 29 12.01 1.33 -0.19
CA ASN A 29 11.86 1.48 1.26
C ASN A 29 11.78 0.11 1.95
N ALA A 30 12.71 -0.14 2.88
CA ALA A 30 12.83 -1.42 3.59
C ALA A 30 11.59 -1.75 4.43
N THR A 31 10.99 -0.77 5.09
CA THR A 31 9.77 -0.93 5.91
C THR A 31 8.58 -1.39 5.07
N PHE A 32 8.39 -0.79 3.90
CA PHE A 32 7.35 -1.21 2.96
C PHE A 32 7.67 -2.53 2.27
N LYS A 33 8.95 -2.84 2.02
CA LYS A 33 9.38 -4.14 1.50
C LYS A 33 9.05 -5.26 2.49
N ALA A 34 9.41 -5.10 3.76
CA ALA A 34 9.10 -6.06 4.82
C ALA A 34 7.58 -6.27 4.97
N TYR A 35 6.80 -5.18 4.93
CA TYR A 35 5.34 -5.27 4.96
C TYR A 35 4.78 -6.01 3.73
N TYR A 36 5.29 -5.74 2.54
CA TYR A 36 4.91 -6.43 1.31
C TYR A 36 5.24 -7.93 1.39
N ASP A 37 6.43 -8.29 1.85
CA ASP A 37 6.88 -9.68 1.97
C ASP A 37 6.04 -10.45 2.99
N ALA A 38 5.71 -9.83 4.14
CA ALA A 38 4.77 -10.40 5.09
C ALA A 38 3.41 -10.71 4.45
N LYS A 39 2.88 -9.78 3.64
CA LYS A 39 1.63 -10.00 2.89
C LYS A 39 1.75 -11.08 1.82
N ARG A 40 2.91 -11.25 1.19
CA ARG A 40 3.17 -12.36 0.27
C ARG A 40 3.27 -13.70 1.00
N ALA A 41 3.88 -13.73 2.18
CA ALA A 41 3.99 -14.91 3.03
C ALA A 41 2.64 -15.39 3.57
N GLU A 42 1.67 -14.49 3.76
CA GLU A 42 0.25 -14.84 4.02
C GLU A 42 -0.44 -15.55 2.83
N GLY A 43 0.26 -15.81 1.71
CA GLY A 43 -0.28 -16.48 0.52
C GLY A 43 -1.04 -15.55 -0.43
N ARG A 44 -1.00 -14.22 -0.22
CA ARG A 44 -1.73 -13.24 -1.06
C ARG A 44 -1.02 -13.03 -2.38
N SER A 45 -1.75 -12.91 -3.48
CA SER A 45 -1.17 -12.58 -4.80
C SER A 45 -0.42 -11.24 -4.78
N HIS A 46 0.51 -11.06 -5.72
CA HIS A 46 1.30 -9.83 -5.86
C HIS A 46 0.45 -8.55 -5.82
N TYR A 47 -0.59 -8.47 -6.66
CA TYR A 47 -1.48 -7.31 -6.69
C TYR A 47 -2.35 -7.16 -5.44
N ASN A 48 -2.68 -8.25 -4.73
CA ASN A 48 -3.37 -8.16 -3.46
C ASN A 48 -2.44 -7.58 -2.38
N ALA A 49 -1.20 -8.04 -2.31
CA ALA A 49 -0.17 -7.49 -1.42
C ALA A 49 0.12 -6.02 -1.72
N LEU A 50 0.24 -5.62 -3.00
CA LEU A 50 0.39 -4.22 -3.39
C LEU A 50 -0.83 -3.37 -3.03
N GLY A 51 -2.04 -3.92 -3.12
CA GLY A 51 -3.25 -3.24 -2.66
C GLY A 51 -3.19 -2.92 -1.15
N HIS A 52 -2.67 -3.85 -0.34
CA HIS A 52 -2.42 -3.60 1.08
C HIS A 52 -1.35 -2.53 1.30
N CYS A 53 -0.24 -2.57 0.55
CA CYS A 53 0.80 -1.56 0.62
C CYS A 53 0.29 -0.17 0.23
N ALA A 54 -0.50 -0.07 -0.85
CA ALA A 54 -1.12 1.18 -1.28
C ALA A 54 -2.03 1.76 -0.19
N GLY A 55 -2.85 0.92 0.45
CA GLY A 55 -3.68 1.34 1.58
C GLY A 55 -2.85 1.82 2.78
N LYS A 56 -1.72 1.17 3.09
CA LYS A 56 -0.82 1.62 4.15
C LYS A 56 -0.15 2.95 3.79
N LEU A 57 0.32 3.09 2.55
CA LEU A 57 0.95 4.29 2.01
C LEU A 57 0.05 5.52 2.15
N VAL A 58 -1.21 5.43 1.70
CA VAL A 58 -2.16 6.55 1.80
C VAL A 58 -2.39 6.97 3.26
N ARG A 59 -2.47 6.02 4.20
CA ARG A 59 -2.64 6.32 5.63
C ARG A 59 -1.41 7.01 6.22
N VAL A 60 -0.21 6.60 5.82
CA VAL A 60 1.04 7.24 6.27
C VAL A 60 1.12 8.66 5.73
N ILE A 61 0.84 8.88 4.43
CA ILE A 61 0.79 10.22 3.84
C ILE A 61 -0.24 11.10 4.57
N TRP A 62 -1.44 10.58 4.79
CA TRP A 62 -2.48 11.30 5.53
C TRP A 62 -2.02 11.70 6.93
N LYS A 63 -1.39 10.77 7.66
CA LYS A 63 -0.90 11.02 9.03
C LYS A 63 0.20 12.09 9.05
N MET A 64 1.17 12.00 8.14
CA MET A 64 2.24 13.00 8.01
C MET A 64 1.67 14.39 7.72
N LEU A 65 0.72 14.49 6.79
CA LEU A 65 0.08 15.77 6.45
C LEU A 65 -0.79 16.33 7.58
N THR A 66 -1.46 15.48 8.36
CA THR A 66 -2.37 15.92 9.43
C THR A 66 -1.62 16.33 10.69
N ASP A 67 -0.53 15.64 11.00
CA ASP A 67 0.28 15.90 12.19
C ASP A 67 1.45 16.86 11.92
N GLU A 68 1.59 17.36 10.68
CA GLU A 68 2.72 18.19 10.23
C GLU A 68 4.09 17.53 10.49
N VAL A 69 4.14 16.21 10.34
CA VAL A 69 5.36 15.42 10.56
C VAL A 69 6.09 15.23 9.25
N GLU A 70 7.37 15.57 9.24
CA GLU A 70 8.25 15.33 8.10
C GLU A 70 8.50 13.83 7.88
N PHE A 71 8.67 13.45 6.63
CA PHE A 71 9.03 12.09 6.28
C PHE A 71 10.50 11.82 6.62
N ASN A 72 10.74 10.84 7.50
CA ASN A 72 12.09 10.35 7.80
C ASN A 72 12.24 8.87 7.38
N LEU A 73 13.40 8.55 6.80
CA LEU A 73 13.81 7.21 6.39
C LEU A 73 14.80 6.55 7.35
N GLU A 74 15.37 7.31 8.27
CA GLU A 74 16.31 6.86 9.31
C GLU A 74 15.62 6.19 10.50
#